data_AF-W9HG46-F1
#
_entry.id   AF-W9HG46-F1
#
_cell.length_a   1.000
_cell.length_b   1.000
_cell.length_c   1.000
_cell.angle_alpha   90.00
_cell.angle_beta   90.00
_cell.angle_gamma   90.00
#
_symmetry.space_group_name_H-M   'P 1'
#
loop_
_entity.id
_entity.type
_entity.pdbx_description
1 polymer ?
#
loop_
_entity_poly.entity_id
_entity_poly.type
_entity_poly.pdbx_seq_one_letter_code
_entity_poly.pdbx_strand_id
1 'polypeptide(L)'
;MLLKNLFLLAFGAASAAAAPGSDDSQTLSKRVLRCPDSQYVSGSKCVNKCPDGSTYTPWLLSYYCDCDDSNASWTSSSNKCNCKSGYETYNGKCVAKCPSSSTRQTSDGTCKCDSSSKEIWNNQCVNKCPQYSSRQSNGNCKCDTDKEAVGNQCLDKCPINSSRQSDGSCKCSGGKEIVNNACVDPCATGATRQGGSCACTDSNAEISGNKCTCKTGFETVGTVFWLREG
;
A
#
# COMPACT_ATOMS: atom_id res chain seq x y z
N MET A 1 -27.04 -32.19 -80.20
CA MET A 1 -28.10 -33.23 -80.09
C MET A 1 -28.89 -32.90 -78.82
N LEU A 2 -30.01 -32.16 -78.84
CA LEU A 2 -31.37 -32.58 -79.29
C LEU A 2 -31.68 -33.99 -78.77
N LEU A 3 -32.64 -34.18 -77.86
CA LEU A 3 -34.08 -34.13 -78.18
C LEU A 3 -34.98 -33.58 -77.06
N LYS A 4 -36.05 -32.91 -77.51
CA LYS A 4 -37.27 -32.46 -76.80
C LYS A 4 -38.34 -33.56 -76.77
N ASN A 5 -39.29 -33.44 -75.83
CA ASN A 5 -40.77 -33.59 -75.93
C ASN A 5 -41.32 -34.14 -74.59
N LEU A 6 -42.15 -33.47 -73.79
CA LEU A 6 -43.38 -32.68 -73.95
C LEU A 6 -44.69 -33.52 -74.11
N PHE A 7 -45.51 -33.46 -73.05
CA PHE A 7 -46.98 -33.64 -72.92
C PHE A 7 -47.61 -35.06 -73.05
N LEU A 8 -48.38 -35.53 -72.05
CA LEU A 8 -49.81 -35.22 -71.86
C LEU A 8 -50.42 -35.87 -70.58
N LEU A 9 -51.54 -35.27 -70.17
CA LEU A 9 -52.41 -35.39 -68.99
C LEU A 9 -53.14 -36.74 -68.78
N ALA A 10 -53.56 -37.06 -67.53
CA ALA A 10 -54.98 -37.20 -67.14
C ALA A 10 -55.24 -37.64 -65.67
N PHE A 11 -56.09 -36.86 -64.99
CA PHE A 11 -57.17 -37.14 -64.03
C PHE A 11 -57.15 -38.36 -63.06
N GLY A 12 -57.46 -38.10 -61.78
CA GLY A 12 -58.02 -39.13 -60.89
C GLY A 12 -58.19 -38.73 -59.41
N ALA A 13 -59.37 -38.17 -59.10
CA ALA A 13 -60.18 -38.22 -57.87
C ALA A 13 -59.57 -38.18 -56.43
N ALA A 14 -60.25 -37.37 -55.62
CA ALA A 14 -60.14 -37.22 -54.17
C ALA A 14 -60.36 -38.51 -53.37
N SER A 15 -59.83 -38.55 -52.14
CA SER A 15 -60.56 -39.06 -50.97
C SER A 15 -59.90 -38.56 -49.68
N ALA A 16 -60.73 -37.89 -48.88
CA ALA A 16 -60.45 -37.41 -47.55
C ALA A 16 -60.32 -38.57 -46.55
N ALA A 17 -59.48 -38.36 -45.53
CA ALA A 17 -59.59 -39.04 -44.25
C ALA A 17 -59.50 -37.98 -43.13
N ALA A 18 -60.65 -37.39 -42.79
CA ALA A 18 -60.98 -37.05 -41.40
C ALA A 18 -61.43 -38.35 -40.72
N ALA A 19 -61.31 -38.62 -39.42
CA ALA A 19 -61.39 -37.82 -38.19
C ALA A 19 -60.77 -38.67 -37.03
N PRO A 20 -60.92 -38.42 -35.69
CA PRO A 20 -61.81 -37.49 -34.96
C PRO A 20 -61.04 -36.51 -34.05
N GLY A 21 -61.55 -35.30 -33.79
CA GLY A 21 -62.61 -35.02 -32.81
C GLY A 21 -61.92 -34.44 -31.56
N SER A 22 -61.84 -33.11 -31.43
CA SER A 22 -62.79 -32.28 -30.67
C SER A 22 -62.96 -32.74 -29.22
N ASP A 23 -62.20 -32.11 -28.33
CA ASP A 23 -62.73 -31.75 -27.02
C ASP A 23 -62.54 -30.25 -26.82
N ASP A 24 -63.63 -29.54 -27.11
CA ASP A 24 -63.94 -28.25 -26.52
C ASP A 24 -64.06 -28.43 -25.00
N SER A 25 -62.94 -28.31 -24.28
CA SER A 25 -63.01 -27.85 -22.90
C SER A 25 -62.85 -26.35 -22.93
N GLN A 26 -64.00 -25.65 -22.94
CA GLN A 26 -64.09 -24.24 -22.62
C GLN A 26 -63.30 -23.94 -21.34
N THR A 27 -62.08 -23.45 -21.49
CA THR A 27 -61.36 -22.70 -20.48
C THR A 27 -60.91 -21.46 -21.22
N LEU A 28 -61.29 -20.28 -20.70
CA LEU A 28 -60.89 -18.98 -21.24
C LEU A 28 -59.45 -19.09 -21.76
N SER A 29 -59.25 -18.91 -23.07
CA SER A 29 -57.92 -18.91 -23.67
C SER A 29 -57.15 -17.71 -23.14
N LYS A 30 -56.64 -17.86 -21.92
CA LYS A 30 -55.73 -16.93 -21.28
C LYS A 30 -54.48 -17.06 -22.12
N ARG A 31 -54.30 -16.12 -23.07
CA ARG A 31 -53.04 -15.98 -23.83
C ARG A 31 -51.91 -16.15 -22.82
N VAL A 32 -51.21 -17.28 -22.86
CA VAL A 32 -50.03 -17.48 -22.04
C VAL A 32 -49.00 -16.51 -22.59
N LEU A 33 -48.77 -15.42 -21.88
CA LEU A 33 -47.76 -14.44 -22.24
C LEU A 33 -46.40 -15.13 -22.18
N ARG A 34 -45.76 -15.34 -23.32
CA ARG A 34 -44.40 -15.86 -23.42
C ARG A 34 -43.47 -14.69 -23.64
N CYS A 35 -42.54 -14.51 -22.72
CA CYS A 35 -41.52 -13.47 -22.80
C CYS A 35 -40.24 -14.03 -23.43
N PRO A 36 -39.44 -13.20 -24.13
CA PRO A 36 -38.09 -13.56 -24.56
C PRO A 36 -37.23 -14.05 -23.38
N ASP A 37 -36.20 -14.86 -23.64
CA ASP A 37 -35.39 -15.52 -22.58
C ASP A 37 -34.78 -14.54 -21.56
N SER A 38 -34.51 -13.30 -21.98
CA SER A 38 -34.01 -12.20 -21.15
C SER A 38 -35.08 -11.53 -20.27
N GLN A 39 -36.31 -12.03 -20.29
CA GLN A 39 -37.46 -11.48 -19.59
C GLN A 39 -38.18 -12.60 -18.80
N TYR A 40 -38.92 -12.20 -17.77
CA TYR A 40 -39.85 -13.08 -17.06
C TYR A 40 -41.23 -12.45 -16.98
N VAL A 41 -42.25 -13.27 -16.77
CA VAL A 41 -43.63 -12.81 -16.65
C VAL A 41 -43.85 -12.23 -15.26
N SER A 42 -44.20 -10.94 -15.18
CA SER A 42 -44.67 -10.30 -13.96
C SER A 42 -46.08 -9.75 -14.20
N GLY A 43 -47.09 -10.40 -13.61
CA GLY A 43 -48.49 -10.14 -13.90
C GLY A 43 -48.85 -10.45 -15.36
N SER A 44 -49.30 -9.44 -16.12
CA SER A 44 -49.65 -9.55 -17.55
C SER A 44 -48.60 -8.89 -18.47
N LYS A 45 -47.38 -8.66 -17.98
CA LYS A 45 -46.30 -7.98 -18.73
C LYS A 45 -44.99 -8.78 -18.65
N CYS A 46 -44.17 -8.62 -19.68
CA CYS A 46 -42.79 -9.11 -19.67
C CYS A 46 -41.88 -8.04 -19.06
N VAL A 47 -41.07 -8.45 -18.08
CA VAL A 47 -40.08 -7.59 -17.41
C VAL A 47 -38.70 -8.19 -17.62
N ASN A 48 -37.70 -7.34 -17.87
CA ASN A 48 -36.29 -7.79 -18.05
C ASN A 48 -35.82 -8.48 -16.79
N LYS A 49 -35.16 -9.64 -16.92
CA LYS A 49 -34.39 -10.34 -15.87
C LYS A 49 -33.20 -9.47 -15.45
N CYS A 50 -32.99 -9.30 -14.15
CA CYS A 50 -31.82 -8.64 -13.62
C CYS A 50 -30.59 -9.51 -13.86
N PRO A 51 -29.44 -8.91 -14.23
CA PRO A 51 -28.21 -9.68 -14.42
C PRO A 51 -27.71 -10.27 -13.10
N ASP A 52 -26.83 -11.26 -13.20
CA ASP A 52 -26.17 -11.85 -12.04
C ASP A 52 -25.47 -10.76 -11.19
N GLY A 53 -25.61 -10.87 -9.86
CA GLY A 53 -25.10 -9.86 -8.92
C GLY A 53 -25.94 -8.60 -8.85
N SER A 54 -27.24 -8.68 -9.18
CA SER A 54 -28.20 -7.60 -8.95
C SER A 54 -29.55 -8.13 -8.47
N THR A 55 -30.21 -7.32 -7.66
CA THR A 55 -31.49 -7.61 -7.05
C THR A 55 -32.57 -6.66 -7.58
N TYR A 56 -33.81 -7.15 -7.66
CA TYR A 56 -34.95 -6.31 -7.99
C TYR A 56 -35.36 -5.42 -6.82
N THR A 57 -35.48 -4.13 -7.10
CA THR A 57 -36.07 -3.16 -6.17
C THR A 57 -37.37 -2.60 -6.78
N PRO A 58 -38.53 -2.89 -6.18
CA PRO A 58 -39.79 -2.26 -6.56
C PRO A 58 -39.83 -0.82 -6.04
N TRP A 59 -39.92 0.18 -6.91
CA TRP A 59 -40.08 1.58 -6.50
C TRP A 59 -41.33 2.20 -7.12
N LEU A 60 -42.37 2.36 -6.29
CA LEU A 60 -43.67 3.06 -6.45
C LEU A 60 -44.47 2.88 -7.75
N LEU A 61 -43.88 2.82 -8.95
CA LEU A 61 -44.49 2.51 -10.25
C LEU A 61 -43.47 2.04 -11.33
N SER A 62 -42.18 1.82 -10.99
CA SER A 62 -41.11 1.44 -11.92
C SER A 62 -40.24 0.29 -11.40
N TYR A 63 -39.74 -0.56 -12.31
CA TYR A 63 -38.93 -1.75 -12.03
C TYR A 63 -37.50 -1.51 -12.53
N TYR A 64 -36.51 -1.53 -11.64
CA TYR A 64 -35.10 -1.46 -12.02
C TYR A 64 -34.25 -2.47 -11.25
N CYS A 65 -33.08 -2.78 -11.79
CA CYS A 65 -32.11 -3.67 -11.17
C CYS A 65 -31.10 -2.85 -10.38
N ASP A 66 -30.95 -3.19 -9.10
CA ASP A 66 -29.92 -2.61 -8.24
C ASP A 66 -28.78 -3.60 -8.07
N CYS A 67 -27.54 -3.16 -8.22
CA CYS A 67 -26.40 -4.05 -8.11
C CYS A 67 -26.17 -4.44 -6.65
N ASP A 68 -25.91 -5.72 -6.38
CA ASP A 68 -25.64 -6.20 -5.03
C ASP A 68 -24.33 -5.61 -4.48
N ASP A 69 -23.38 -5.33 -5.38
CA ASP A 69 -22.18 -4.55 -5.07
C ASP A 69 -22.49 -3.05 -5.07
N SER A 70 -22.36 -2.42 -3.90
CA SER A 70 -22.62 -1.00 -3.71
C SER A 70 -21.69 -0.09 -4.51
N ASN A 71 -20.56 -0.60 -5.00
CA ASN A 71 -19.62 0.11 -5.87
C ASN A 71 -19.83 -0.20 -7.35
N ALA A 72 -20.89 -0.93 -7.71
CA ALA A 72 -21.30 -1.14 -9.09
C ALA A 72 -22.52 -0.30 -9.45
N SER A 73 -22.74 -0.13 -10.74
CA SER A 73 -23.93 0.53 -11.29
C SER A 73 -24.42 -0.25 -12.49
N TRP A 74 -25.72 -0.51 -12.49
CA TRP A 74 -26.36 -1.21 -13.58
C TRP A 74 -26.50 -0.27 -14.77
N THR A 75 -26.27 -0.82 -15.97
CA THR A 75 -26.44 -0.08 -17.22
C THR A 75 -27.31 -0.88 -18.19
N SER A 76 -28.40 -0.27 -18.65
CA SER A 76 -29.36 -0.91 -19.57
C SER A 76 -28.74 -1.32 -20.90
N SER A 77 -27.72 -0.60 -21.36
CA SER A 77 -27.05 -0.84 -22.66
C SER A 77 -26.21 -2.12 -22.67
N SER A 78 -25.63 -2.50 -21.54
CA SER A 78 -24.83 -3.74 -21.42
C SER A 78 -25.56 -4.86 -20.68
N ASN A 79 -26.73 -4.55 -20.09
CA ASN A 79 -27.47 -5.39 -19.15
C ASN A 79 -26.57 -6.03 -18.09
N LYS A 80 -25.64 -5.24 -17.53
CA LYS A 80 -24.65 -5.68 -16.55
C LYS A 80 -24.41 -4.62 -15.48
N CYS A 81 -24.00 -5.08 -14.31
CA CYS A 81 -23.44 -4.26 -13.24
C CYS A 81 -21.96 -4.01 -13.53
N ASN A 82 -21.61 -2.76 -13.78
CA ASN A 82 -20.23 -2.34 -14.02
C ASN A 82 -19.73 -1.53 -12.83
N CYS A 83 -18.46 -1.66 -12.48
CA CYS A 83 -17.88 -0.87 -11.39
C CYS A 83 -17.98 0.63 -11.67
N LYS A 84 -18.36 1.39 -10.64
CA LYS A 84 -18.42 2.86 -10.67
C LYS A 84 -17.05 3.45 -11.00
N SER A 85 -17.04 4.72 -11.42
CA SER A 85 -15.78 5.45 -11.61
C SER A 85 -14.95 5.44 -10.32
N GLY A 86 -13.64 5.22 -10.47
CA GLY A 86 -12.73 5.02 -9.33
C GLY A 86 -12.68 3.59 -8.80
N TYR A 87 -13.48 2.66 -9.33
CA TYR A 87 -13.46 1.25 -8.97
C TYR A 87 -13.08 0.36 -10.16
N GLU A 88 -12.57 -0.82 -9.85
CA GLU A 88 -12.20 -1.87 -10.80
C GLU A 88 -12.69 -3.22 -10.31
N THR A 89 -12.84 -4.16 -11.24
CA THR A 89 -13.23 -5.53 -10.89
C THR A 89 -12.00 -6.30 -10.38
N TYR A 90 -12.11 -6.84 -9.17
CA TYR A 90 -11.14 -7.76 -8.58
C TYR A 90 -11.87 -8.90 -7.89
N ASN A 91 -11.57 -10.15 -8.26
CA ASN A 91 -12.25 -11.36 -7.76
C ASN A 91 -13.78 -11.26 -7.79
N GLY A 92 -14.33 -10.74 -8.89
CA GLY A 92 -15.79 -10.63 -9.10
C GLY A 92 -16.48 -9.51 -8.32
N LYS A 93 -15.73 -8.68 -7.57
CA LYS A 93 -16.27 -7.53 -6.82
C LYS A 93 -15.66 -6.22 -7.31
N CYS A 94 -16.35 -5.11 -7.08
CA CYS A 94 -15.86 -3.78 -7.37
C CYS A 94 -15.08 -3.22 -6.18
N VAL A 95 -13.77 -3.10 -6.36
CA VAL A 95 -12.84 -2.55 -5.36
C VAL A 95 -12.29 -1.22 -5.83
N ALA A 96 -11.94 -0.33 -4.90
CA ALA A 96 -11.36 0.97 -5.26
C ALA A 96 -10.07 0.76 -6.04
N LYS A 97 -9.90 1.44 -7.18
CA LYS A 97 -8.70 1.36 -8.02
C LYS A 97 -7.46 1.67 -7.20
N CYS A 98 -6.38 0.97 -7.52
CA CYS A 98 -5.09 1.32 -6.94
C CYS A 98 -4.66 2.73 -7.36
N PRO A 99 -4.00 3.48 -6.46
CA PRO A 99 -3.51 4.80 -6.79
C PRO A 99 -2.47 4.76 -7.90
N SER A 100 -2.23 5.91 -8.55
CA SER A 100 -1.22 6.01 -9.60
C SER A 100 0.16 5.55 -9.12
N SER A 101 0.89 4.83 -9.98
CA SER A 101 2.19 4.21 -9.65
C SER A 101 2.12 3.14 -8.55
N SER A 102 1.01 2.42 -8.50
CA SER A 102 0.85 1.24 -7.65
C SER A 102 0.07 0.15 -8.37
N THR A 103 0.31 -1.09 -7.95
CA THR A 103 -0.28 -2.29 -8.53
C THR A 103 -1.00 -3.10 -7.46
N ARG A 104 -2.15 -3.68 -7.81
CA ARG A 104 -2.88 -4.59 -6.94
C ARG A 104 -2.13 -5.91 -6.81
N GLN A 105 -1.89 -6.33 -5.58
CA GLN A 105 -1.24 -7.59 -5.25
C GLN A 105 -2.25 -8.72 -5.37
N THR A 106 -1.89 -9.78 -6.10
CA THR A 106 -2.76 -10.94 -6.34
C THR A 106 -2.95 -11.81 -5.09
N SER A 107 -2.04 -11.73 -4.11
CA SER A 107 -2.06 -12.54 -2.90
C SER A 107 -3.16 -12.14 -1.92
N ASP A 108 -3.39 -10.84 -1.73
CA ASP A 108 -4.31 -10.30 -0.71
C ASP A 108 -5.24 -9.21 -1.25
N GLY A 109 -5.10 -8.82 -2.52
CA GLY A 109 -5.88 -7.77 -3.14
C GLY A 109 -5.51 -6.36 -2.67
N THR A 110 -4.45 -6.17 -1.90
CA THR A 110 -4.00 -4.83 -1.47
C THR A 110 -3.29 -4.10 -2.60
N CYS A 111 -3.26 -2.77 -2.56
CA CYS A 111 -2.44 -1.98 -3.48
C CYS A 111 -1.04 -1.80 -2.90
N LYS A 112 -0.02 -1.88 -3.74
CA LYS A 112 1.37 -1.64 -3.36
C LYS A 112 2.04 -0.75 -4.38
N CYS A 113 2.75 0.27 -3.91
CA CYS A 113 3.52 1.13 -4.80
C CYS A 113 4.53 0.34 -5.62
N ASP A 114 4.68 0.69 -6.89
CA ASP A 114 5.58 -0.03 -7.81
C ASP A 114 7.04 0.15 -7.39
N SER A 115 7.38 1.31 -6.79
CA SER A 115 8.68 1.56 -6.17
C SER A 115 8.73 1.04 -4.74
N SER A 116 9.75 0.24 -4.41
CA SER A 116 9.99 -0.31 -3.07
C SER A 116 10.37 0.75 -2.02
N SER A 117 10.88 1.91 -2.46
CA SER A 117 11.19 3.06 -1.59
C SER A 117 9.95 3.90 -1.25
N LYS A 118 8.78 3.55 -1.79
CA LYS A 118 7.52 4.25 -1.58
C LYS A 118 6.53 3.41 -0.79
N GLU A 119 5.56 4.09 -0.20
CA GLU A 119 4.44 3.51 0.52
C GLU A 119 3.15 4.25 0.14
N ILE A 120 2.00 3.59 0.33
CA ILE A 120 0.71 4.23 0.11
C ILE A 120 0.36 5.05 1.35
N TRP A 121 0.10 6.34 1.13
CA TRP A 121 -0.44 7.25 2.13
C TRP A 121 -1.48 8.15 1.48
N ASN A 122 -2.67 8.28 2.09
CA ASN A 122 -3.81 9.03 1.55
C ASN A 122 -4.09 8.76 0.07
N ASN A 123 -4.14 7.47 -0.31
CA ASN A 123 -4.36 7.03 -1.68
C ASN A 123 -3.35 7.60 -2.69
N GLN A 124 -2.09 7.78 -2.26
CA GLN A 124 -0.99 8.21 -3.12
C GLN A 124 0.30 7.48 -2.74
N CYS A 125 1.15 7.23 -3.74
CA CYS A 125 2.47 6.66 -3.52
C CYS A 125 3.49 7.73 -3.18
N VAL A 126 3.87 7.78 -1.91
CA VAL A 126 4.83 8.75 -1.35
C VAL A 126 6.10 8.04 -0.92
N ASN A 127 7.22 8.76 -0.82
CA ASN A 127 8.47 8.18 -0.32
C ASN A 127 8.29 7.69 1.12
N LYS A 128 8.76 6.50 1.45
CA LYS A 128 8.82 6.01 2.84
C LYS A 128 9.57 7.01 3.70
N CYS A 129 9.13 7.14 4.93
CA CYS A 129 9.89 7.93 5.89
C CYS A 129 11.24 7.26 6.17
N PRO A 130 12.35 8.04 6.24
CA PRO A 130 13.64 7.48 6.59
C PRO A 130 13.62 6.86 7.99
N GLN A 131 14.62 6.04 8.28
CA GLN A 131 14.79 5.48 9.62
C GLN A 131 14.87 6.59 10.68
N TYR A 132 14.30 6.34 11.86
CA TYR A 132 14.19 7.31 12.96
C TYR A 132 13.38 8.57 12.60
N SER A 133 12.31 8.38 11.83
CA SER A 133 11.37 9.44 11.50
C SER A 133 9.96 8.91 11.37
N SER A 134 9.00 9.81 11.57
CA SER A 134 7.57 9.51 11.53
C SER A 134 6.83 10.47 10.58
N ARG A 135 5.86 9.94 9.84
CA ARG A 135 5.00 10.76 8.97
C ARG A 135 4.05 11.62 9.79
N GLN A 136 4.04 12.91 9.50
CA GLN A 136 3.17 13.89 10.14
C GLN A 136 1.83 13.99 9.41
N SER A 137 0.86 14.68 10.01
CA SER A 137 -0.49 14.86 9.43
C SER A 137 -0.49 15.56 8.07
N ASN A 138 0.49 16.44 7.82
CA ASN A 138 0.68 17.11 6.53
C ASN A 138 1.36 16.22 5.47
N GLY A 139 1.66 14.96 5.79
CA GLY A 139 2.30 14.02 4.89
C GLY A 139 3.81 14.08 4.85
N ASN A 140 4.46 15.06 5.49
CA ASN A 140 5.92 15.13 5.54
C ASN A 140 6.48 14.21 6.63
N CYS A 141 7.68 13.68 6.40
CA CYS A 141 8.40 12.92 7.41
C CYS A 141 9.16 13.88 8.33
N LYS A 142 9.14 13.60 9.63
CA LYS A 142 9.87 14.36 10.65
C LYS A 142 10.73 13.41 11.46
N CYS A 143 12.01 13.74 11.59
CA CYS A 143 12.94 12.99 12.44
C CYS A 143 12.47 12.99 13.91
N ASP A 144 12.80 11.92 14.62
CA ASP A 144 12.51 11.77 16.04
C ASP A 144 13.25 12.83 16.88
N THR A 145 12.81 13.05 18.12
CA THR A 145 13.19 14.22 18.93
C THR A 145 14.70 14.36 19.18
N ASP A 146 15.43 13.24 19.30
CA ASP A 146 16.88 13.16 19.54
C ASP A 146 17.71 13.12 18.24
N LYS A 147 17.04 13.15 17.09
CA LYS A 147 17.63 13.13 15.77
C LYS A 147 17.55 14.49 15.10
N GLU A 148 18.41 14.71 14.12
CA GLU A 148 18.36 15.86 13.20
C GLU A 148 18.30 15.38 11.76
N ALA A 149 17.63 16.17 10.92
CA ALA A 149 17.54 15.90 9.49
C ALA A 149 18.84 16.31 8.80
N VAL A 150 19.50 15.36 8.15
CA VAL A 150 20.72 15.57 7.35
C VAL A 150 20.48 14.98 5.98
N GLY A 151 20.18 15.84 5.01
CA GLY A 151 19.73 15.42 3.69
C GLY A 151 18.42 14.62 3.79
N ASN A 152 18.44 13.38 3.29
CA ASN A 152 17.29 12.48 3.31
C ASN A 152 17.32 11.46 4.47
N GLN A 153 18.18 11.69 5.47
CA GLN A 153 18.37 10.80 6.61
C GLN A 153 18.16 11.54 7.93
N CYS A 154 17.84 10.78 8.98
CA CYS A 154 17.80 11.28 10.34
C CYS A 154 18.97 10.69 11.11
N LEU A 155 19.87 11.55 11.58
CA LEU A 155 21.07 11.17 12.32
C LEU A 155 20.98 11.66 13.76
N ASP A 156 21.72 11.04 14.68
CA ASP A 156 21.83 11.54 16.06
C ASP A 156 22.31 12.99 16.06
N LYS A 157 21.67 13.86 16.83
CA LYS A 157 22.13 15.24 16.97
C LYS A 157 23.58 15.28 17.42
N CYS A 158 24.35 16.19 16.83
CA CYS A 158 25.68 16.45 17.34
C CYS A 158 25.63 16.94 18.81
N PRO A 159 26.56 16.49 19.67
CA PRO A 159 26.70 16.98 21.04
C PRO A 159 26.69 18.51 21.14
N ILE A 160 26.29 19.03 22.29
CA ILE A 160 26.45 20.47 22.55
C ILE A 160 27.92 20.87 22.41
N ASN A 161 28.18 22.06 21.85
CA ASN A 161 29.51 22.54 21.49
C ASN A 161 30.26 21.69 20.47
N SER A 162 29.54 20.97 19.61
CA SER A 162 30.10 20.32 18.41
C SER A 162 29.35 20.72 17.15
N SER A 163 29.93 20.42 15.99
CA SER A 163 29.34 20.69 14.69
C SER A 163 29.54 19.51 13.75
N ARG A 164 28.55 19.24 12.90
CA ARG A 164 28.62 18.19 11.89
C ARG A 164 29.59 18.58 10.77
N GLN A 165 30.47 17.67 10.43
CA GLN A 165 31.46 17.82 9.37
C GLN A 165 30.91 17.30 8.04
N SER A 166 31.62 17.57 6.94
CA SER A 166 31.21 17.15 5.60
C SER A 166 31.14 15.63 5.41
N ASP A 167 31.90 14.87 6.20
CA ASP A 167 31.86 13.41 6.24
C ASP A 167 30.69 12.87 7.09
N GLY A 168 29.88 13.75 7.68
CA GLY A 168 28.76 13.40 8.54
C GLY A 168 29.13 13.17 10.00
N SER A 169 30.41 13.18 10.38
CA SER A 169 30.84 13.04 11.78
C SER A 169 30.60 14.33 12.57
N CYS A 170 30.48 14.22 13.89
CA CYS A 170 30.43 15.39 14.78
C CYS A 170 31.84 15.71 15.29
N LYS A 171 32.19 16.99 15.33
CA LYS A 171 33.48 17.47 15.85
C LYS A 171 33.26 18.54 16.91
N CYS A 172 33.85 18.36 18.08
CA CYS A 172 33.79 19.35 19.15
C CYS A 172 34.61 20.61 18.81
N SER A 173 34.11 21.74 19.28
CA SER A 173 34.82 23.01 19.28
C SER A 173 35.92 23.01 20.35
N GLY A 174 36.95 23.83 20.17
CA GLY A 174 37.99 24.07 21.18
C GLY A 174 38.94 22.89 21.43
N GLY A 175 39.10 21.96 20.49
CA GLY A 175 40.04 20.83 20.61
C GLY A 175 39.60 19.74 21.60
N LYS A 176 38.35 19.82 22.09
CA LYS A 176 37.72 18.79 22.92
C LYS A 176 37.50 17.49 22.14
N GLU A 177 37.35 16.39 22.85
CA GLU A 177 37.00 15.08 22.30
C GLU A 177 35.53 14.73 22.63
N ILE A 178 34.91 13.89 21.80
CA ILE A 178 33.55 13.39 22.06
C ILE A 178 33.65 12.13 22.92
N VAL A 179 33.00 12.14 24.09
CA VAL A 179 32.86 10.99 24.98
C VAL A 179 31.41 10.91 25.44
N ASN A 180 30.76 9.75 25.27
CA ASN A 180 29.37 9.52 25.66
C ASN A 180 28.40 10.62 25.18
N ASN A 181 28.54 11.03 23.91
CA ASN A 181 27.75 12.10 23.28
C ASN A 181 27.90 13.49 23.94
N ALA A 182 29.03 13.75 24.58
CA ALA A 182 29.38 15.05 25.16
C ALA A 182 30.80 15.48 24.76
N CYS A 183 31.01 16.78 24.59
CA CYS A 183 32.33 17.35 24.37
C CYS A 183 33.06 17.54 25.70
N VAL A 184 34.15 16.81 25.88
CA VAL A 184 34.98 16.85 27.09
C VAL A 184 36.41 17.25 26.74
N ASP A 185 37.11 17.88 27.68
CA ASP A 185 38.52 18.19 27.47
C ASP A 185 39.34 16.90 27.32
N PRO A 186 40.33 16.87 26.40
CA PRO A 186 41.23 15.73 26.29
C PRO A 186 41.94 15.49 27.62
N CYS A 187 42.32 14.24 27.87
CA CYS A 187 43.13 13.97 29.06
C CYS A 187 44.49 14.68 28.98
N ALA A 188 44.98 15.08 30.16
CA ALA A 188 46.32 15.63 30.32
C ALA A 188 47.38 14.73 29.67
N THR A 189 48.50 15.32 29.23
CA THR A 189 49.59 14.55 28.62
C THR A 189 50.10 13.48 29.59
N GLY A 190 50.11 12.21 29.16
CA GLY A 190 50.46 11.05 29.99
C GLY A 190 49.31 10.43 30.79
N ALA A 191 48.12 11.02 30.73
CA ALA A 191 46.87 10.46 31.26
C ALA A 191 46.04 9.78 30.18
N THR A 192 45.25 8.78 30.59
CA THR A 192 44.30 8.05 29.75
C THR A 192 42.91 8.10 30.39
N ARG A 193 41.86 8.04 29.57
CA ARG A 193 40.49 8.04 30.06
C ARG A 193 40.06 6.62 30.45
N GLN A 194 39.71 6.44 31.72
CA GLN A 194 39.23 5.17 32.28
C GLN A 194 37.87 5.42 32.94
N GLY A 195 36.82 4.76 32.44
CA GLY A 195 35.47 4.91 33.00
C GLY A 195 34.93 6.37 32.97
N GLY A 196 35.36 7.17 31.99
CA GLY A 196 34.96 8.57 31.85
C GLY A 196 35.87 9.59 32.55
N SER A 197 36.70 9.17 33.50
CA SER A 197 37.68 10.04 34.18
C SER A 197 39.09 9.87 33.62
N CYS A 198 39.87 10.95 33.62
CA CYS A 198 41.28 10.90 33.22
C CYS A 198 42.15 10.46 34.41
N ALA A 199 43.02 9.47 34.19
CA ALA A 199 43.97 8.99 35.17
C ALA A 199 45.37 8.87 34.53
N CYS A 200 46.41 9.23 35.29
CA CYS A 200 47.78 9.01 34.86
C CYS A 200 48.04 7.51 34.65
N THR A 201 48.80 7.19 33.61
CA THR A 201 49.16 5.81 33.28
C THR A 201 50.06 5.19 34.36
N ASP A 202 50.88 6.00 35.02
CA ASP A 202 51.69 5.59 36.16
C ASP A 202 51.00 5.94 37.49
N SER A 203 50.95 4.97 38.41
CA SER A 203 50.34 5.10 39.74
C SER A 203 51.07 6.08 40.67
N ASN A 204 52.34 6.39 40.40
CA ASN A 204 53.17 7.33 41.15
C ASN A 204 53.07 8.76 40.59
N ALA A 205 52.26 8.98 39.56
CA ALA A 205 51.99 10.30 39.00
C ALA A 205 50.58 10.78 39.38
N GLU A 206 50.41 12.09 39.38
CA GLU A 206 49.13 12.79 39.55
C GLU A 206 48.99 13.89 38.49
N ILE A 207 47.75 14.27 38.18
CA ILE A 207 47.49 15.31 37.18
C ILE A 207 47.76 16.67 37.84
N SER A 208 48.69 17.43 37.27
CA SER A 208 48.97 18.82 37.65
C SER A 208 48.96 19.71 36.40
N GLY A 209 48.01 20.64 36.33
CA GLY A 209 47.73 21.40 35.10
C GLY A 209 47.28 20.48 33.97
N ASN A 210 47.98 20.50 32.83
CA ASN A 210 47.65 19.69 31.64
C ASN A 210 48.62 18.51 31.41
N LYS A 211 49.33 18.05 32.45
CA LYS A 211 50.27 16.93 32.36
C LYS A 211 50.27 16.10 33.65
N CYS A 212 50.60 14.82 33.53
CA CYS A 212 50.95 13.98 34.68
C CYS A 212 52.33 14.33 35.23
N THR A 213 52.41 14.66 36.52
CA THR A 213 53.64 14.96 37.25
C THR A 213 53.82 13.96 38.39
N CYS A 214 55.07 13.75 38.83
CA CYS A 214 55.37 12.88 39.97
C CYS A 214 54.65 13.38 41.23
N LYS A 215 54.07 12.46 41.99
CA LYS A 215 53.68 12.73 43.37
C LYS A 215 54.93 13.09 44.19
N THR A 216 54.73 13.85 45.27
CA THR A 216 55.80 14.19 46.21
C THR A 216 56.56 12.95 46.67
N GLY A 217 57.90 12.96 46.56
CA GLY A 217 58.78 11.85 46.93
C GLY A 217 59.17 10.91 45.77
N PHE A 218 58.62 11.12 44.58
CA PHE A 218 58.98 10.38 43.36
C PHE A 218 59.69 11.28 42.35
N GLU A 219 60.57 10.70 41.54
CA GLU A 219 61.25 11.39 40.44
C GLU A 219 61.17 10.61 39.13
N THR A 220 61.32 11.31 38.00
CA THR A 220 61.40 10.69 36.67
C THR A 220 62.77 10.08 36.46
N VAL A 221 62.85 8.75 36.27
CA VAL A 221 64.08 8.08 35.78
C VAL A 221 63.75 7.37 34.47
N GLY A 222 64.13 7.98 33.33
CA GLY A 222 63.73 7.49 32.01
C GLY A 222 62.23 7.69 31.76
N THR A 223 61.52 6.62 31.40
CA THR A 223 60.05 6.64 31.18
C THR A 223 59.23 6.12 32.36
N VAL A 224 59.88 5.76 33.48
CA VAL A 224 59.24 5.14 34.66
C VAL A 224 59.55 5.98 35.90
N PHE A 225 58.56 6.11 36.79
CA PHE A 225 58.68 6.92 38.00
C PHE A 225 59.09 6.05 39.21
N TRP A 226 60.20 6.38 39.87
CA TRP A 226 60.74 5.61 41.02
C TRP A 226 60.74 6.45 42.32
N LEU A 227 60.84 5.76 43.46
CA LEU A 227 61.02 6.37 44.78
C LEU A 227 62.38 7.03 44.87
N ARG A 228 62.44 8.24 45.45
CA ARG A 228 63.70 8.88 45.82
C ARG A 228 64.31 8.12 47.00
N GLU A 229 65.38 7.36 46.77
CA GLU A 229 66.20 6.85 47.87
C GLU A 229 66.93 8.06 48.49
N GLY A 230 66.59 8.36 49.74
CA GLY A 230 67.18 9.43 50.54
C GLY A 230 68.52 9.03 51.13
#